data_AF-A0A967J0U4-F1
#
_entry.id   AF-A0A967J0U4-F1
#
_cell.length_a   1.000
_cell.length_b   1.000
_cell.length_c   1.000
_cell.angle_alpha   90.00
_cell.angle_beta   90.00
_cell.angle_gamma   90.00
#
_symmetry.space_group_name_H-M   'P 1'
#
loop_
_entity.id
_entity.type
_entity.pdbx_description
1 polymer ?
#
loop_
_entity_poly.entity_id
_entity_poly.type
_entity_poly.pdbx_seq_one_letter_code
_entity_poly.pdbx_strand_id
1 'polypeptide(L)'
;MSDKTTRDHIVEAADQLFYRQGYEHTSFSDIADVVQISRGNFYYHFKSKDEILDAVINVRLANTRKMLEQWEIEGKQPADRIRSFIHILIANQADIKRYGCPVGTLSTELAKLDHASRAEANMLFTLFRTWLRRQFMLLGRKADADALAMHLLARSQGVATLANAFHDEKFIKDEVKQMCNWLRSCTESAGPPRP
;
A
#
# COMPACT_ATOMS: atom_id res chain seq x y z
N MET A 1 15.28 -21.73 -2.82
CA MET A 1 14.07 -20.97 -3.18
C MET A 1 13.03 -22.01 -3.56
N SER A 2 11.89 -22.07 -2.87
CA SER A 2 10.81 -22.99 -3.28
C SER A 2 10.26 -22.49 -4.62
N ASP A 3 10.07 -23.40 -5.58
CA ASP A 3 9.34 -23.07 -6.81
C ASP A 3 7.94 -22.59 -6.45
N LYS A 4 7.48 -21.53 -7.13
CA LYS A 4 6.12 -20.99 -6.97
C LYS A 4 5.12 -22.00 -7.52
N THR A 5 4.05 -22.25 -6.79
CA THR A 5 2.99 -23.17 -7.23
C THR A 5 2.12 -22.51 -8.31
N THR A 6 1.35 -23.29 -9.08
CA THR A 6 0.33 -22.75 -10.01
C THR A 6 -0.63 -21.80 -9.29
N ARG A 7 -1.01 -22.14 -8.06
CA ARG A 7 -1.85 -21.28 -7.21
C ARG A 7 -1.20 -19.92 -6.97
N ASP A 8 0.10 -19.87 -6.70
CA ASP A 8 0.82 -18.61 -6.48
C ASP A 8 0.86 -17.76 -7.76
N HIS A 9 1.03 -18.38 -8.92
CA HIS A 9 0.98 -17.69 -10.21
C HIS A 9 -0.40 -17.07 -10.49
N ILE A 10 -1.48 -17.79 -10.16
CA ILE A 10 -2.86 -17.25 -10.26
C ILE A 10 -3.02 -16.02 -9.36
N VAL A 11 -2.55 -16.10 -8.11
CA VAL A 11 -2.66 -14.99 -7.15
C VAL A 11 -1.84 -13.78 -7.62
N GLU A 12 -0.64 -13.99 -8.14
CA GLU A 12 0.20 -12.90 -8.67
C GLU A 12 -0.40 -12.24 -9.90
N ALA A 13 -0.96 -13.02 -10.82
CA ALA A 13 -1.67 -12.49 -11.97
C ALA A 13 -2.91 -11.69 -11.55
N ALA A 14 -3.70 -12.23 -10.62
CA ALA A 14 -4.88 -11.56 -10.08
C ALA A 14 -4.50 -10.27 -9.34
N ASP A 15 -3.42 -10.26 -8.55
CA ASP A 15 -2.94 -9.07 -7.85
C ASP A 15 -2.64 -7.91 -8.82
N GLN A 16 -1.95 -8.23 -9.92
CA GLN A 16 -1.63 -7.26 -10.97
C GLN A 16 -2.88 -6.78 -11.71
N LEU A 17 -3.81 -7.68 -12.05
CA LEU A 17 -5.04 -7.32 -12.75
C LEU A 17 -5.98 -6.50 -11.85
N PHE A 18 -6.20 -6.90 -10.59
CA PHE A 18 -6.99 -6.13 -9.63
C PHE A 18 -6.42 -4.73 -9.41
N TYR A 19 -5.10 -4.57 -9.41
CA TYR A 19 -4.51 -3.22 -9.32
C TYR A 19 -4.74 -2.40 -10.59
N ARG A 20 -4.53 -2.98 -11.77
CA ARG A 20 -4.54 -2.25 -13.05
C ARG A 20 -5.93 -2.00 -13.61
N GLN A 21 -6.88 -2.89 -13.32
CA GLN A 21 -8.22 -2.90 -13.90
C GLN A 21 -9.34 -2.70 -12.86
N GLY A 22 -9.04 -2.93 -11.58
CA GLY A 22 -10.04 -3.02 -10.51
C GLY A 22 -10.52 -4.46 -10.29
N TYR A 23 -10.94 -4.75 -9.06
CA TYR A 23 -11.49 -6.05 -8.69
C TYR A 23 -12.78 -6.35 -9.47
N GLU A 24 -13.66 -5.37 -9.65
CA GLU A 24 -14.96 -5.61 -10.28
C GLU A 24 -14.81 -5.96 -11.76
N HIS A 25 -13.91 -5.29 -12.46
CA HIS A 25 -13.70 -5.45 -13.90
C HIS A 25 -12.79 -6.62 -14.29
N THR A 26 -12.14 -7.28 -13.32
CA THR A 26 -11.29 -8.44 -13.59
C THR A 26 -12.12 -9.74 -13.52
N SER A 27 -12.11 -10.52 -14.59
CA SER A 27 -12.79 -11.82 -14.66
C SER A 27 -11.84 -13.01 -14.45
N PHE A 28 -12.42 -14.20 -14.26
CA PHE A 28 -11.67 -15.46 -14.25
C PHE A 28 -10.90 -15.69 -15.56
N SER A 29 -11.51 -15.35 -16.69
CA SER A 29 -10.88 -15.53 -18.00
C SER A 29 -9.65 -14.63 -18.13
N ASP A 30 -9.74 -13.37 -17.70
CA ASP A 30 -8.59 -12.45 -17.75
C ASP A 30 -7.39 -13.00 -16.97
N ILE A 31 -7.62 -13.57 -15.79
CA ILE A 31 -6.56 -14.16 -14.97
C ILE A 31 -6.03 -15.45 -15.61
N ALA A 32 -6.91 -16.33 -16.08
CA ALA A 32 -6.54 -17.59 -16.71
C ALA A 32 -5.70 -17.38 -17.97
N ASP A 33 -6.03 -16.36 -18.77
CA ASP A 33 -5.29 -15.98 -19.98
C ASP A 33 -3.88 -15.48 -19.64
N VAL A 34 -3.68 -14.79 -18.50
CA VAL A 34 -2.34 -14.37 -18.06
C VAL A 34 -1.48 -15.56 -17.65
N VAL A 35 -2.03 -16.53 -16.92
CA VAL A 35 -1.25 -17.68 -16.42
C VAL A 35 -1.18 -18.86 -17.39
N GLN A 36 -1.91 -18.80 -18.51
CA GLN A 36 -1.91 -19.80 -19.58
C GLN A 36 -2.28 -21.22 -19.08
N ILE A 37 -3.29 -21.31 -18.20
CA ILE A 37 -3.82 -22.59 -17.71
C ILE A 37 -5.25 -22.83 -18.18
N SER A 38 -5.65 -24.10 -18.28
CA SER A 38 -7.02 -24.46 -18.63
C SER A 38 -8.02 -24.02 -17.55
N ARG A 39 -9.27 -23.71 -17.94
CA ARG A 39 -10.35 -23.39 -16.99
C ARG A 39 -10.52 -24.46 -15.90
N GLY A 40 -10.41 -25.74 -16.26
CA GLY A 40 -10.51 -26.85 -15.31
C GLY A 40 -9.40 -26.84 -14.24
N ASN A 41 -8.17 -26.52 -14.64
CA ASN A 41 -7.04 -26.37 -13.72
C ASN A 41 -7.22 -25.12 -12.84
N PHE A 42 -7.72 -24.02 -13.40
CA PHE A 42 -8.03 -22.82 -12.62
C PHE A 42 -9.05 -23.10 -11.51
N TYR A 43 -10.19 -23.73 -11.86
CA TYR A 43 -11.24 -24.07 -10.90
C TYR A 43 -10.82 -25.12 -9.88
N TYR A 44 -9.72 -25.85 -10.10
CA TYR A 44 -9.14 -26.71 -9.07
C TYR A 44 -8.57 -25.87 -7.92
N HIS A 45 -7.98 -24.71 -8.21
CA HIS A 45 -7.32 -23.85 -7.23
C HIS A 45 -8.25 -22.83 -6.54
N PHE A 46 -9.21 -22.27 -7.27
CA PHE A 46 -10.12 -21.24 -6.75
C PHE A 46 -11.55 -21.45 -7.25
N LYS A 47 -12.52 -21.36 -6.36
CA LYS A 47 -13.95 -21.55 -6.67
C LYS A 47 -14.68 -20.24 -6.95
N SER A 48 -14.20 -19.13 -6.41
CA SER A 48 -14.81 -17.81 -6.59
C SER A 48 -13.75 -16.71 -6.76
N LYS A 49 -14.18 -15.55 -7.29
CA LYS A 49 -13.33 -14.35 -7.41
C LYS A 49 -12.95 -13.83 -6.01
N ASP A 50 -13.83 -14.04 -5.04
CA ASP A 50 -13.63 -13.64 -3.64
C ASP A 50 -12.53 -14.44 -2.97
N GLU A 51 -12.47 -15.76 -3.20
CA GLU A 51 -11.36 -16.59 -2.69
C GLU A 51 -10.00 -16.13 -3.26
N ILE A 52 -9.98 -15.66 -4.51
CA ILE A 52 -8.78 -15.08 -5.13
C ILE A 52 -8.46 -13.73 -4.49
N LEU A 53 -9.46 -12.87 -4.30
CA LEU A 53 -9.30 -11.58 -3.63
C LEU A 53 -8.72 -11.74 -2.22
N ASP A 54 -9.25 -12.67 -1.42
CA ASP A 54 -8.74 -12.94 -0.08
C ASP A 54 -7.29 -13.44 -0.13
N ALA A 55 -6.94 -14.29 -1.10
CA ALA A 55 -5.57 -14.73 -1.30
C ALA A 55 -4.64 -13.57 -1.71
N VAL A 56 -5.10 -12.67 -2.59
CA VAL A 56 -4.37 -11.45 -2.99
C VAL A 56 -4.17 -10.53 -1.79
N ILE A 57 -5.20 -10.26 -0.99
CA ILE A 57 -5.10 -9.42 0.21
C ILE A 57 -4.09 -10.03 1.18
N ASN A 58 -4.12 -11.34 1.40
CA ASN A 58 -3.16 -12.02 2.27
C ASN A 58 -1.71 -11.88 1.78
N VAL A 59 -1.48 -12.03 0.47
CA VAL A 59 -0.15 -11.80 -0.14
C VAL A 59 0.27 -10.34 0.01
N ARG A 60 -0.62 -9.38 -0.26
CA ARG A 60 -0.34 -7.94 -0.07
C ARG A 60 0.00 -7.62 1.37
N LEU A 61 -0.72 -8.18 2.34
CA LEU A 61 -0.44 -8.01 3.77
C LEU A 61 0.93 -8.57 4.14
N ALA A 62 1.26 -9.78 3.68
CA ALA A 62 2.57 -10.40 3.92
C ALA A 62 3.71 -9.58 3.31
N ASN A 63 3.56 -9.13 2.06
CA ASN A 63 4.56 -8.30 1.37
C ASN A 63 4.71 -6.93 2.03
N THR A 64 3.61 -6.31 2.46
CA THR A 64 3.63 -5.04 3.18
C THR A 64 4.36 -5.18 4.51
N ARG A 65 4.11 -6.25 5.29
CA ARG A 65 4.83 -6.51 6.55
C ARG A 65 6.34 -6.63 6.31
N LYS A 66 6.75 -7.46 5.34
CA LYS A 66 8.17 -7.63 4.98
C LYS A 66 8.82 -6.32 4.56
N MET A 67 8.13 -5.50 3.77
CA MET A 67 8.63 -4.18 3.35
C MET A 67 8.82 -3.24 4.55
N LEU A 68 7.85 -3.19 5.47
CA LEU A 68 7.94 -2.37 6.68
C LEU A 68 9.07 -2.84 7.61
N GLU A 69 9.25 -4.15 7.77
CA GLU A 69 10.37 -4.76 8.50
C GLU A 69 11.71 -4.39 7.86
N GLN A 70 11.81 -4.48 6.54
CA GLN A 70 13.02 -4.13 5.80
C GLN A 70 13.43 -2.68 6.01
N TRP A 71 12.49 -1.74 6.02
CA TRP A 71 12.79 -0.34 6.33
C TRP A 71 13.26 -0.14 7.77
N GLU A 72 12.78 -0.92 8.74
CA GLU A 72 13.32 -0.86 10.11
C GLU A 72 14.79 -1.31 10.18
N ILE A 73 15.17 -2.29 9.36
CA ILE A 73 16.54 -2.80 9.26
C ILE A 73 17.46 -1.77 8.58
N GLU A 74 17.03 -1.19 7.48
CA GLU A 74 17.85 -0.27 6.67
C GLU A 74 17.96 1.13 7.28
N GLY A 75 16.89 1.61 7.92
CA GLY A 75 16.82 2.96 8.48
C GLY A 75 17.47 3.06 9.87
N LYS A 76 18.50 3.91 9.99
CA LYS A 76 19.22 4.15 11.26
C LYS A 76 18.38 4.91 12.29
N GLN A 77 17.65 5.94 11.85
CA GLN A 77 16.79 6.75 12.71
C GLN A 77 15.31 6.60 12.34
N PRO A 78 14.36 6.79 13.28
CA PRO A 78 12.93 6.73 12.97
C PRO A 78 12.51 7.69 11.84
N ALA A 79 13.14 8.87 11.75
CA ALA A 79 12.90 9.81 10.67
C ALA A 79 13.33 9.26 9.29
N ASP A 80 14.39 8.46 9.20
CA ASP A 80 14.82 7.83 7.94
C ASP A 80 13.80 6.78 7.50
N ARG A 81 13.27 6.01 8.44
CA ARG A 81 12.24 4.99 8.20
C ARG A 81 10.94 5.63 7.70
N ILE A 82 10.47 6.69 8.35
CA ILE A 82 9.29 7.45 7.88
C ILE A 82 9.53 8.03 6.49
N ARG A 83 10.77 8.45 6.19
CA ARG A 83 11.14 8.93 4.85
C ARG A 83 11.06 7.82 3.79
N SER A 84 11.39 6.57 4.14
CA SER A 84 11.16 5.43 3.24
C SER A 84 9.69 5.26 2.89
N PHE A 85 8.78 5.46 3.85
CA PHE A 85 7.34 5.49 3.57
C PHE A 85 6.97 6.61 2.59
N ILE A 86 7.48 7.83 2.80
CA ILE A 86 7.21 8.96 1.89
C ILE A 86 7.73 8.64 0.48
N HIS A 87 8.92 8.04 0.38
CA HIS A 87 9.57 7.73 -0.89
C HIS A 87 8.93 6.57 -1.66
N ILE A 88 7.98 5.82 -1.09
CA ILE A 88 7.13 4.90 -1.88
C ILE A 88 6.49 5.62 -3.06
N LEU A 89 6.07 6.88 -2.87
CA LEU A 89 5.40 7.66 -3.90
C LEU A 89 6.31 7.90 -5.11
N ILE A 90 7.62 8.08 -4.88
CA ILE A 90 8.63 8.17 -5.94
C ILE A 90 8.89 6.80 -6.55
N ALA A 91 9.14 5.79 -5.73
CA ALA A 91 9.50 4.45 -6.18
C ALA A 91 8.43 3.84 -7.10
N ASN A 92 7.16 4.17 -6.85
CA ASN A 92 6.01 3.66 -7.59
C ASN A 92 5.32 4.75 -8.44
N GLN A 93 5.99 5.86 -8.73
CA GLN A 93 5.36 7.05 -9.34
C GLN A 93 4.67 6.75 -10.67
N ALA A 94 5.23 5.85 -11.50
CA ALA A 94 4.67 5.52 -12.81
C ALA A 94 3.33 4.79 -12.67
N ASP A 95 3.28 3.82 -11.75
CA ASP A 95 2.06 3.07 -11.48
C ASP A 95 1.04 3.92 -10.73
N ILE A 96 1.46 4.73 -9.75
CA ILE A 96 0.56 5.65 -9.03
C ILE A 96 -0.09 6.64 -9.99
N LYS A 97 0.68 7.22 -10.92
CA LYS A 97 0.17 8.11 -11.95
C LYS A 97 -0.88 7.43 -12.83
N ARG A 98 -0.76 6.13 -13.07
CA ARG A 98 -1.61 5.38 -14.00
C ARG A 98 -2.82 4.72 -13.32
N TYR A 99 -2.65 4.18 -12.13
CA TYR A 99 -3.61 3.32 -11.45
C TYR A 99 -3.93 3.76 -10.01
N GLY A 100 -3.37 4.87 -9.53
CA GLY A 100 -3.55 5.36 -8.16
C GLY A 100 -2.77 4.56 -7.12
N CYS A 101 -3.08 4.77 -5.84
CA CYS A 101 -2.46 3.99 -4.77
C CYS A 101 -3.05 2.57 -4.75
N PRO A 102 -2.24 1.50 -4.80
CA PRO A 102 -2.75 0.12 -4.85
C PRO A 102 -3.59 -0.28 -3.63
N VAL A 103 -3.32 0.32 -2.46
CA VAL A 103 -4.12 0.12 -1.24
C VAL A 103 -5.39 0.96 -1.28
N GLY A 104 -5.28 2.23 -1.68
CA GLY A 104 -6.39 3.17 -1.70
C GLY A 104 -7.47 2.81 -2.72
N THR A 105 -7.09 2.48 -3.95
CA THR A 105 -8.06 2.14 -5.00
C THR A 105 -8.82 0.87 -4.68
N LEU A 106 -8.14 -0.19 -4.24
CA LEU A 106 -8.80 -1.42 -3.81
C LEU A 106 -9.74 -1.18 -2.61
N SER A 107 -9.28 -0.50 -1.57
CA SER A 107 -10.08 -0.29 -0.36
C SER A 107 -11.32 0.57 -0.64
N THR A 108 -11.19 1.59 -1.50
CA THR A 108 -12.32 2.46 -1.87
C THR A 108 -13.29 1.78 -2.85
N GLU A 109 -12.79 0.95 -3.76
CA GLU A 109 -13.62 0.10 -4.63
C GLU A 109 -14.47 -0.86 -3.79
N LEU A 110 -13.85 -1.66 -2.92
CA LEU A 110 -14.56 -2.61 -2.06
C LEU A 110 -15.55 -1.91 -1.11
N ALA A 111 -15.23 -0.69 -0.66
CA ALA A 111 -16.16 0.10 0.14
C ALA A 111 -17.41 0.54 -0.65
N LYS A 112 -17.26 0.91 -1.93
CA LYS A 112 -18.39 1.27 -2.81
C LYS A 112 -19.26 0.06 -3.16
N LEU A 113 -18.65 -1.12 -3.26
CA LEU A 113 -19.34 -2.38 -3.53
C LEU A 113 -20.02 -2.98 -2.29
N ASP A 114 -19.81 -2.39 -1.10
CA ASP A 114 -20.18 -2.99 0.20
C ASP A 114 -19.71 -4.45 0.33
N HIS A 115 -18.49 -4.71 -0.16
CA HIS A 115 -17.95 -6.06 -0.27
C HIS A 115 -17.53 -6.62 1.10
N ALA A 116 -17.73 -7.92 1.31
CA ALA A 116 -17.40 -8.60 2.58
C ALA A 116 -15.92 -8.42 2.97
N SER A 117 -14.98 -8.60 2.03
CA SER A 117 -13.53 -8.44 2.25
C SER A 117 -13.05 -6.98 2.48
N ARG A 118 -13.95 -6.00 2.63
CA ARG A 118 -13.60 -4.59 2.88
C ARG A 118 -12.77 -4.44 4.16
N ALA A 119 -13.12 -5.17 5.23
CA ALA A 119 -12.42 -5.08 6.51
C ALA A 119 -10.98 -5.59 6.40
N GLU A 120 -10.80 -6.69 5.68
CA GLU A 120 -9.53 -7.34 5.39
C GLU A 120 -8.64 -6.45 4.51
N ALA A 121 -9.19 -5.84 3.47
CA ALA A 121 -8.46 -4.87 2.65
C ALA A 121 -7.99 -3.65 3.47
N ASN A 122 -8.84 -3.15 4.37
CA ASN A 122 -8.48 -2.04 5.27
C ASN A 122 -7.37 -2.40 6.27
N MET A 123 -7.07 -3.68 6.49
CA MET A 123 -5.91 -4.08 7.30
C MET A 123 -4.59 -3.59 6.70
N LEU A 124 -4.51 -3.37 5.39
CA LEU A 124 -3.34 -2.77 4.74
C LEU A 124 -3.07 -1.36 5.27
N PHE A 125 -4.11 -0.52 5.36
CA PHE A 125 -3.99 0.81 5.97
C PHE A 125 -3.64 0.72 7.46
N THR A 126 -4.23 -0.24 8.18
CA THR A 126 -3.93 -0.46 9.59
C THR A 126 -2.46 -0.84 9.83
N LEU A 127 -1.83 -1.62 8.93
CA LEU A 127 -0.40 -1.92 9.01
C LEU A 127 0.44 -0.63 8.89
N PHE A 128 0.17 0.20 7.88
CA PHE A 128 0.89 1.46 7.72
C PHE A 128 0.68 2.41 8.90
N ARG A 129 -0.57 2.60 9.36
CA ARG A 129 -0.90 3.47 10.51
C ARG A 129 -0.17 3.01 11.76
N THR A 130 -0.25 1.72 12.09
CA THR A 130 0.35 1.16 13.31
C THR A 130 1.86 1.28 13.28
N TRP A 131 2.47 0.97 12.13
CA TRP A 131 3.91 1.09 11.95
C TRP A 131 4.40 2.55 12.00
N LEU A 132 3.73 3.47 11.30
CA LEU A 132 4.06 4.90 11.33
C LEU A 132 3.91 5.49 12.73
N ARG A 133 2.84 5.11 13.45
CA ARG A 133 2.65 5.50 14.85
C ARG A 133 3.84 5.08 15.70
N ARG A 134 4.32 3.84 15.55
CA ARG A 134 5.54 3.39 16.26
C ARG A 134 6.74 4.24 15.92
N GLN A 135 6.96 4.58 14.64
CA GLN A 135 8.09 5.43 14.25
C GLN A 135 7.98 6.84 14.84
N PHE A 136 6.79 7.46 14.85
CA PHE A 136 6.59 8.76 15.50
C PHE A 136 6.76 8.69 17.03
N MET A 137 6.36 7.61 17.69
CA MET A 137 6.64 7.39 19.11
C MET A 137 8.15 7.34 19.39
N LEU A 138 8.91 6.61 18.54
CA LEU A 138 10.37 6.53 18.64
C LEU A 138 11.05 7.86 18.31
N LEU A 139 10.39 8.73 17.54
CA LEU A 139 10.82 10.10 17.27
C LEU A 139 10.55 11.07 18.44
N GLY A 140 10.02 10.58 19.56
CA GLY A 140 9.68 11.39 20.73
C GLY A 140 8.25 11.97 20.71
N ARG A 141 7.47 11.72 19.66
CA ARG A 141 6.13 12.29 19.46
C ARG A 141 5.02 11.40 20.03
N LYS A 142 5.19 10.95 21.29
CA LYS A 142 4.28 9.95 21.89
C LYS A 142 2.83 10.43 22.00
N ALA A 143 2.61 11.71 22.33
CA ALA A 143 1.29 12.26 22.57
C ALA A 143 0.42 12.34 21.31
N ASP A 144 1.03 12.51 20.14
CA ASP A 144 0.36 12.76 18.87
C ASP A 144 0.78 11.79 17.75
N ALA A 145 1.53 10.73 18.07
CA ALA A 145 2.05 9.76 17.12
C ALA A 145 0.99 9.18 16.17
N ASP A 146 -0.18 8.82 16.70
CA ASP A 146 -1.26 8.24 15.90
C ASP A 146 -1.89 9.27 14.97
N ALA A 147 -2.06 10.51 15.45
CA ALA A 147 -2.55 11.62 14.63
C ALA A 147 -1.56 11.97 13.51
N LEU A 148 -0.26 11.99 13.79
CA LEU A 148 0.80 12.21 12.79
C LEU A 148 0.85 11.07 11.77
N ALA A 149 0.71 9.81 12.22
CA ALA A 149 0.65 8.66 11.34
C ALA A 149 -0.56 8.73 10.38
N MET A 150 -1.74 9.04 10.92
CA MET A 150 -2.95 9.23 10.11
C MET A 150 -2.82 10.43 9.17
N HIS A 151 -2.25 11.55 9.62
CA HIS A 151 -2.01 12.72 8.77
C HIS A 151 -1.10 12.37 7.59
N LEU A 152 0.03 11.69 7.85
CA LEU A 152 0.96 11.31 6.80
C LEU A 152 0.36 10.30 5.82
N LEU A 153 -0.43 9.35 6.33
CA LEU A 153 -1.16 8.39 5.50
C LEU A 153 -2.21 9.07 4.63
N ALA A 154 -2.99 10.01 5.19
CA ALA A 154 -3.97 10.79 4.43
C ALA A 154 -3.29 11.65 3.35
N ARG A 155 -2.15 12.27 3.66
CA ARG A 155 -1.35 13.03 2.69
C ARG A 155 -0.91 12.14 1.54
N SER A 156 -0.36 10.95 1.78
CA SER A 156 0.08 10.07 0.69
C SER A 156 -1.07 9.61 -0.21
N GLN A 157 -2.27 9.38 0.35
CA GLN A 157 -3.48 9.09 -0.44
C GLN A 157 -3.93 10.28 -1.28
N GLY A 158 -3.89 11.49 -0.73
CA GLY A 158 -4.20 12.72 -1.47
C GLY A 158 -3.26 12.92 -2.65
N VAL A 159 -1.96 12.72 -2.45
CA VAL A 159 -0.95 12.80 -3.51
C VAL A 159 -1.25 11.78 -4.61
N ALA A 160 -1.45 10.51 -4.24
CA ALA A 160 -1.72 9.46 -5.21
C ALA A 160 -3.00 9.70 -6.01
N THR A 161 -4.06 10.21 -5.35
CA THR A 161 -5.34 10.52 -6.00
C THR A 161 -5.19 11.64 -7.02
N LEU A 162 -4.60 12.76 -6.64
CA LEU A 162 -4.43 13.91 -7.54
C LEU A 162 -3.43 13.60 -8.65
N ALA A 163 -2.34 12.89 -8.36
CA ALA A 163 -1.39 12.46 -9.38
C ALA A 163 -2.02 11.51 -10.41
N ASN A 164 -2.93 10.62 -9.98
CA ASN A 164 -3.66 9.76 -10.89
C ASN A 164 -4.67 10.55 -11.73
N ALA A 165 -5.42 11.46 -11.12
CA ALA A 165 -6.43 12.27 -11.81
C ALA A 165 -5.84 13.24 -12.85
N PHE A 166 -4.69 13.85 -12.54
CA PHE A 166 -4.04 14.83 -13.42
C PHE A 166 -2.90 14.26 -14.26
N HIS A 167 -2.54 12.98 -14.04
CA HIS A 167 -1.37 12.34 -14.65
C HIS A 167 -0.06 13.13 -14.46
N ASP A 168 0.13 13.74 -13.29
CA ASP A 168 1.24 14.66 -13.01
C ASP A 168 2.31 14.01 -12.13
N GLU A 169 3.44 13.64 -12.74
CA GLU A 169 4.60 13.09 -12.04
C GLU A 169 5.40 14.17 -11.29
N LYS A 170 5.40 15.41 -11.79
CA LYS A 170 6.08 16.52 -11.13
C LYS A 170 5.39 16.84 -9.81
N PHE A 171 4.06 16.81 -9.80
CA PHE A 171 3.27 16.95 -8.57
C PHE A 171 3.67 15.94 -7.49
N ILE A 172 3.87 14.66 -7.85
CA ILE A 172 4.36 13.65 -6.89
C ILE A 172 5.70 14.06 -6.28
N LYS A 173 6.66 14.49 -7.11
CA LYS A 173 8.00 14.89 -6.67
C LYS A 173 7.96 16.11 -5.74
N ASP A 174 7.16 17.09 -6.10
CA ASP A 174 6.99 18.32 -5.31
C ASP A 174 6.31 18.03 -3.97
N GLU A 175 5.29 17.17 -3.93
CA GLU A 175 4.64 16.76 -2.68
C GLU A 175 5.54 15.91 -1.81
N VAL A 176 6.32 14.99 -2.37
CA VAL A 176 7.32 14.22 -1.60
C VAL A 176 8.34 15.14 -0.94
N LYS A 177 8.82 16.17 -1.65
CA LYS A 177 9.72 17.18 -1.08
C LYS A 177 9.06 17.92 0.09
N GLN A 178 7.79 18.32 -0.06
CA GLN A 178 7.03 18.98 1.01
C GLN A 178 6.79 18.06 2.21
N MET A 179 6.43 16.79 1.99
CA MET A 179 6.24 15.80 3.04
C MET A 179 7.54 15.54 3.82
N CYS A 180 8.69 15.47 3.13
CA CYS A 180 10.00 15.36 3.75
C CYS A 180 10.35 16.61 4.58
N ASN A 181 10.04 17.82 4.11
CA ASN A 181 10.23 19.05 4.87
C ASN A 181 9.32 19.10 6.11
N TRP A 182 8.06 18.70 5.97
CA TRP A 182 7.12 18.58 7.09
C TRP A 182 7.64 17.60 8.16
N LEU A 183 8.16 16.44 7.75
CA LEU A 183 8.77 15.48 8.68
C LEU A 183 9.94 16.09 9.48
N ARG A 184 10.77 16.94 8.86
CA ARG A 184 11.86 17.64 9.59
C ARG A 184 11.29 18.56 10.68
N SER A 185 10.23 19.31 10.40
CA SER A 185 9.57 20.15 11.44
C SER A 185 9.05 19.32 12.62
N CYS A 186 8.64 18.07 12.35
CA CYS A 186 8.22 17.14 13.41
C CYS A 186 9.36 16.68 14.32
N THR A 187 10.61 16.67 13.81
CA THR A 187 11.82 16.35 14.59
C THR A 187 12.28 17.53 15.45
N GLU A 188 12.21 18.75 14.92
CA GLU A 188 12.63 19.96 15.64
C GLU A 188 11.71 20.29 16.82
N SER A 189 10.41 20.00 16.68
CA SER A 189 9.41 20.18 17.74
C SER A 189 9.57 19.19 18.90
N ALA A 190 10.42 18.16 18.77
CA ALA A 190 10.71 17.17 19.81
C ALA A 190 11.93 17.53 20.68
N GLY A 191 12.51 18.73 20.50
CA GLY A 191 13.61 19.24 21.33
C GLY A 191 13.25 19.36 22.82
N PRO A 192 14.25 19.39 23.73
CA PRO A 192 14.02 19.37 25.17
C PRO A 192 13.13 20.54 25.62
N PRO A 193 12.34 20.39 26.71
CA PRO A 193 11.52 21.48 27.22
C PRO A 193 12.43 22.69 27.47
N ARG A 194 11.99 23.87 27.00
CA ARG A 194 12.69 25.13 27.27
C ARG A 194 12.81 25.32 28.80
N PRO A 195 13.95 25.84 29.27
CA PRO A 195 14.23 26.01 30.70
C PRO A 195 13.20 26.90 31.39
#